data_AF-A0A958L9W1-F1
#
_entry.id   AF-A0A958L9W1-F1
#
_cell.length_a   1.000
_cell.length_b   1.000
_cell.length_c   1.000
_cell.angle_alpha   90.00
_cell.angle_beta   90.00
_cell.angle_gamma   90.00
#
_symmetry.space_group_name_H-M   'P 1'
#
loop_
_entity.id
_entity.type
_entity.pdbx_description
1 polymer ?
#
loop_
_entity_poly.entity_id
_entity_poly.type
_entity_poly.pdbx_seq_one_letter_code
_entity_poly.pdbx_strand_id
1 'polypeptide(L)'
;ELIQFIDQNRNYYSLLEYWQQNQNLQNEKIRNLFLSAKYEFLKGSPERAAVLYKQIVAQAYELDSAEVERQIISTSFLRLAQIETELSDEWIKKAADFAPQLPPNKEFFPPPLQDKWQVFAKEVKILPWNFAIPLDLIDKIIINGKAYEPKMLPTLKLYSKKNRVTFVSNSGFVNSISGSYQEIINHSWNFPRVAQGQCSDHQILAQNHLPTFAVLFPNQCVITRLKVNSPVDLKPEALSAQVHEDKTLDKKIVELRQPPTTSSQLWYKNKWLWIGLSVVTGYFIYKENNKPKQDAQDLHVQVRPTHERH
;
A
#
# COMPACT_ATOMS: atom_id res chain seq x y z
N GLU A 1 11.60 -4.63 20.26
CA GLU A 1 10.58 -4.25 19.26
C GLU A 1 9.64 -5.41 18.93
N LEU A 2 10.10 -6.54 18.37
CA LEU A 2 9.23 -7.69 18.03
C LEU A 2 8.43 -8.27 19.21
N ILE A 3 9.06 -8.41 20.38
CA ILE A 3 8.40 -8.90 21.60
C ILE A 3 7.29 -7.94 22.09
N GLN A 4 7.56 -6.64 22.06
CA GLN A 4 6.59 -5.60 22.43
C GLN A 4 5.43 -5.54 21.42
N PHE A 5 5.73 -5.76 20.14
CA PHE A 5 4.74 -5.86 19.09
C PHE A 5 3.77 -7.03 19.32
N ILE A 6 4.27 -8.23 19.65
CA ILE A 6 3.43 -9.42 19.93
C ILE A 6 2.52 -9.18 21.13
N ASP A 7 3.04 -8.59 22.21
CA ASP A 7 2.25 -8.33 23.42
C ASP A 7 1.15 -7.29 23.19
N GLN A 8 1.39 -6.31 22.32
CA GLN A 8 0.42 -5.28 21.93
C GLN A 8 -0.58 -5.75 20.86
N ASN A 9 -0.24 -6.79 20.09
CA ASN A 9 -1.01 -7.25 18.92
C ASN A 9 -1.39 -8.73 19.03
N ARG A 10 -1.91 -9.15 20.20
CA ARG A 10 -2.26 -10.55 20.53
C ARG A 10 -3.27 -11.22 19.59
N ASN A 11 -3.93 -10.46 18.72
CA ASN A 11 -4.89 -10.98 17.74
C ASN A 11 -4.23 -11.50 16.45
N TYR A 12 -2.92 -11.34 16.28
CA TYR A 12 -2.19 -11.72 15.07
C TYR A 12 -1.19 -12.85 15.38
N TYR A 13 -1.12 -13.87 14.52
CA TYR A 13 -0.23 -15.02 14.67
C TYR A 13 1.22 -14.71 14.28
N SER A 14 1.45 -13.66 13.49
CA SER A 14 2.79 -13.23 13.10
C SER A 14 2.85 -11.74 12.73
N LEU A 15 4.06 -11.15 12.75
CA LEU A 15 4.30 -9.81 12.21
C LEU A 15 3.90 -9.71 10.74
N LEU A 16 4.09 -10.80 9.98
CA LEU A 16 3.72 -10.89 8.58
C LEU A 16 2.21 -10.74 8.38
N GLU A 17 1.42 -11.48 9.13
CA GLU A 17 -0.05 -11.41 9.07
C GLU A 17 -0.55 -10.02 9.46
N TYR A 18 -0.04 -9.44 10.54
CA TYR A 18 -0.35 -8.07 10.93
C TYR A 18 -0.03 -7.08 9.82
N TRP A 19 1.17 -7.18 9.25
CA TRP A 19 1.59 -6.32 8.16
C TRP A 19 0.65 -6.47 6.95
N GLN A 20 0.29 -7.69 6.56
CA GLN A 20 -0.65 -7.95 5.45
C GLN A 20 -2.05 -7.39 5.73
N GLN A 21 -2.59 -7.59 6.93
CA GLN A 21 -3.90 -7.07 7.29
C GLN A 21 -3.89 -5.54 7.34
N ASN A 22 -2.84 -4.92 7.88
CA ASN A 22 -2.70 -3.47 7.87
C ASN A 22 -2.59 -2.92 6.43
N GLN A 23 -1.83 -3.57 5.54
CA GLN A 23 -1.80 -3.19 4.12
C GLN A 23 -3.21 -3.24 3.49
N ASN A 24 -3.99 -4.28 3.77
CA ASN A 24 -5.35 -4.40 3.25
C ASN A 24 -6.26 -3.26 3.74
N LEU A 25 -6.20 -2.93 5.03
CA LEU A 25 -6.98 -1.83 5.62
C LEU A 25 -6.59 -0.47 5.00
N GLN A 26 -5.29 -0.23 4.79
CA GLN A 26 -4.84 1.01 4.16
C GLN A 26 -5.26 1.08 2.69
N ASN A 27 -5.23 -0.03 1.96
CA ASN A 27 -5.70 -0.11 0.58
C ASN A 27 -7.21 0.19 0.48
N GLU A 28 -8.01 -0.34 1.41
CA GLU A 28 -9.45 -0.03 1.50
C GLU A 28 -9.67 1.46 1.77
N LYS A 29 -8.90 2.06 2.68
CA LYS A 29 -8.94 3.50 2.97
C LYS A 29 -8.62 4.33 1.73
N ILE A 30 -7.60 3.96 0.95
CA ILE A 30 -7.24 4.64 -0.31
C ILE A 30 -8.41 4.58 -1.31
N ARG A 31 -9.05 3.42 -1.47
CA ARG A 31 -10.20 3.26 -2.38
C ARG A 31 -11.38 4.15 -1.95
N ASN A 32 -11.73 4.16 -0.67
CA ASN A 32 -12.83 4.97 -0.14
C ASN A 32 -12.56 6.47 -0.25
N LEU A 33 -11.31 6.89 -0.01
CA LEU A 33 -10.88 8.28 -0.23
C LEU A 33 -10.97 8.65 -1.71
N PHE A 34 -10.58 7.76 -2.62
CA PHE A 34 -10.65 8.01 -4.05
C PHE A 34 -12.08 8.16 -4.55
N LEU A 35 -13.00 7.31 -4.10
CA LEU A 35 -14.42 7.44 -4.42
C LEU A 35 -15.00 8.77 -3.93
N SER A 36 -14.64 9.18 -2.71
CA SER A 36 -15.03 10.48 -2.16
C SER A 36 -14.45 11.64 -2.96
N ALA A 37 -13.16 11.59 -3.31
CA ALA A 37 -12.50 12.61 -4.13
C ALA A 37 -13.13 12.74 -5.52
N LYS A 38 -13.44 11.60 -6.15
CA LYS A 38 -14.14 11.55 -7.45
C LYS A 38 -15.53 12.15 -7.35
N TYR A 39 -16.29 11.84 -6.29
CA TYR A 39 -17.60 12.44 -6.05
C TYR A 39 -17.52 13.97 -5.89
N GLU A 40 -16.61 14.48 -5.06
CA GLU A 40 -16.39 15.93 -4.89
C GLU A 40 -16.01 16.61 -6.22
N PHE A 41 -15.18 15.95 -7.03
CA PHE A 41 -14.79 16.47 -8.34
C PHE A 41 -15.99 16.54 -9.30
N LEU A 42 -16.76 15.45 -9.41
CA LEU A 42 -17.89 15.36 -10.34
C LEU A 42 -19.05 16.30 -9.99
N LYS A 43 -19.24 16.64 -8.72
CA LYS A 43 -20.27 17.60 -8.30
C LYS A 43 -19.83 19.07 -8.41
N GLY A 44 -18.63 19.34 -8.93
CA GLY A 44 -18.12 20.70 -9.11
C GLY A 44 -17.51 21.32 -7.85
N SER A 45 -16.94 20.53 -6.94
CA SER A 45 -16.21 21.01 -5.76
C SER A 45 -14.71 20.66 -5.84
N PRO A 46 -13.96 21.26 -6.79
CA PRO A 46 -12.59 20.85 -7.10
C PRO A 46 -11.61 21.07 -5.94
N GLU A 47 -11.80 22.08 -5.10
CA GLU A 47 -10.92 22.36 -3.95
C GLU A 47 -11.00 21.24 -2.91
N ARG A 48 -12.22 20.76 -2.63
CA ARG A 48 -12.44 19.62 -1.73
C ARG A 48 -11.89 18.34 -2.32
N ALA A 49 -12.09 18.13 -3.62
CA ALA A 49 -11.51 17.00 -4.33
C ALA A 49 -9.97 17.02 -4.25
N ALA A 50 -9.34 18.18 -4.44
CA ALA A 50 -7.90 18.35 -4.33
C ALA A 50 -7.37 17.97 -2.95
N VAL A 51 -8.03 18.38 -1.87
CA VAL A 51 -7.66 17.97 -0.50
C VAL A 51 -7.67 16.45 -0.36
N LEU A 52 -8.71 15.77 -0.86
CA LEU A 52 -8.81 14.32 -0.79
C LEU A 52 -7.78 13.62 -1.69
N TYR A 53 -7.55 14.10 -2.91
CA TYR A 53 -6.50 13.58 -3.79
C TYR A 53 -5.10 13.77 -3.18
N LYS A 54 -4.83 14.89 -2.51
CA LYS A 54 -3.58 15.11 -1.77
C LYS A 54 -3.36 14.08 -0.67
N GLN A 55 -4.42 13.71 0.06
CA GLN A 55 -4.34 12.65 1.07
C GLN A 55 -4.00 11.28 0.47
N ILE A 56 -4.53 10.97 -0.72
CA ILE A 56 -4.23 9.73 -1.44
C ILE A 56 -2.77 9.70 -1.89
N VAL A 57 -2.30 10.76 -2.56
CA VAL A 57 -0.93 10.79 -3.10
C VAL A 57 0.14 10.89 -2.01
N ALA A 58 -0.21 11.35 -0.81
CA ALA A 58 0.65 11.26 0.36
C ALA A 58 1.00 9.80 0.75
N GLN A 59 0.21 8.82 0.29
CA GLN A 59 0.47 7.39 0.52
C GLN A 59 1.30 6.73 -0.59
N ALA A 60 1.67 7.45 -1.66
CA ALA A 60 2.28 6.89 -2.88
C ALA A 60 3.53 6.04 -2.66
N TYR A 61 4.23 6.21 -1.54
CA TYR A 61 5.44 5.44 -1.24
C TYR A 61 5.45 4.85 0.17
N GLU A 62 4.35 4.96 0.91
CA GLU A 62 4.26 4.46 2.28
C GLU A 62 3.84 2.99 2.33
N LEU A 63 3.20 2.50 1.26
CA LEU A 63 2.54 1.20 1.22
C LEU A 63 2.99 0.37 0.02
N ASP A 64 2.97 -0.95 0.20
CA ASP A 64 3.19 -1.92 -0.87
C ASP A 64 1.91 -2.10 -1.69
N SER A 65 1.48 -0.99 -2.30
CA SER A 65 0.24 -0.86 -3.06
C SER A 65 0.23 -1.76 -4.29
N ALA A 66 -0.78 -2.62 -4.41
CA ALA A 66 -0.98 -3.43 -5.61
C ALA A 66 -1.32 -2.54 -6.82
N GLU A 67 -1.34 -3.14 -8.01
CA GLU A 67 -1.49 -2.40 -9.28
C GLU A 67 -2.73 -1.50 -9.30
N VAL A 68 -3.86 -1.96 -8.75
CA VAL A 68 -5.11 -1.21 -8.67
C VAL A 68 -4.95 0.06 -7.83
N GLU A 69 -4.36 -0.04 -6.64
CA GLU A 69 -4.10 1.11 -5.77
C GLU A 69 -3.08 2.06 -6.40
N ARG A 70 -2.07 1.54 -7.08
CA ARG A 70 -1.12 2.38 -7.83
C ARG A 70 -1.81 3.12 -8.96
N GLN A 71 -2.76 2.50 -9.65
CA GLN A 71 -3.55 3.18 -10.67
C GLN A 71 -4.41 4.29 -10.05
N ILE A 72 -5.02 4.04 -8.88
CA ILE A 72 -5.77 5.06 -8.12
C ILE A 72 -4.86 6.25 -7.74
N ILE A 73 -3.68 5.98 -7.21
CA ILE A 73 -2.73 7.02 -6.78
C ILE A 73 -2.21 7.80 -8.00
N SER A 74 -1.82 7.12 -9.08
CA SER A 74 -1.41 7.75 -10.35
C SER A 74 -2.51 8.64 -10.92
N THR A 75 -3.76 8.14 -10.95
CA THR A 75 -4.94 8.90 -11.36
C THR A 75 -5.17 10.13 -10.49
N SER A 76 -4.92 10.01 -9.19
CA SER A 76 -5.06 11.11 -8.23
C SER A 76 -4.06 12.23 -8.50
N PHE A 77 -2.80 11.90 -8.83
CA PHE A 77 -1.83 12.90 -9.29
C PHE A 77 -2.31 13.64 -10.55
N LEU A 78 -2.84 12.91 -11.53
CA LEU A 78 -3.32 13.53 -12.78
C LEU A 78 -4.57 14.39 -12.56
N ARG A 79 -5.45 14.04 -11.60
CA ARG A 79 -6.56 14.89 -11.21
C ARG A 79 -6.09 16.16 -10.50
N LEU A 80 -5.07 16.08 -9.65
CA LEU A 80 -4.43 17.26 -9.08
C LEU A 80 -3.84 18.16 -10.17
N ALA A 81 -3.24 17.59 -11.22
CA ALA A 81 -2.74 18.36 -12.36
C ALA A 81 -3.85 19.12 -13.12
N GLN A 82 -5.09 18.62 -13.13
CA GLN A 82 -6.24 19.29 -13.74
C GLN A 82 -6.82 20.39 -12.84
N ILE A 83 -6.78 20.20 -11.53
CA ILE A 83 -7.34 21.16 -10.55
C ILE A 83 -6.35 22.29 -10.26
N GLU A 84 -5.08 21.95 -10.05
CA GLU A 84 -4.00 22.88 -9.66
C GLU A 84 -3.15 23.22 -10.89
N THR A 85 -3.72 24.02 -11.78
CA THR A 85 -3.16 24.32 -13.10
C THR A 85 -1.75 24.91 -13.05
N GLU A 86 -1.43 25.72 -12.02
CA GLU A 86 -0.09 26.28 -11.82
C GLU A 86 0.98 25.23 -11.52
N LEU A 87 0.59 24.11 -10.90
CA LEU A 87 1.47 22.99 -10.55
C LEU A 87 1.27 21.77 -11.48
N SER A 88 0.59 21.96 -12.61
CA SER A 88 0.14 20.86 -13.47
C SER A 88 1.30 19.95 -13.89
N ASP A 89 2.40 20.55 -14.38
CA ASP A 89 3.56 19.79 -14.88
C ASP A 89 4.28 19.05 -13.75
N GLU A 90 4.31 19.62 -12.54
CA GLU A 90 4.87 18.95 -11.36
C GLU A 90 4.05 17.70 -10.99
N TRP A 91 2.72 17.81 -11.00
CA TRP A 91 1.83 16.70 -10.70
C TRP A 91 1.87 15.60 -11.77
N ILE A 92 1.90 15.97 -13.05
CA ILE A 92 2.04 15.02 -14.17
C ILE A 92 3.39 14.28 -14.05
N LYS A 93 4.48 15.00 -13.77
CA LYS A 93 5.81 14.41 -13.56
C LYS A 93 5.81 13.44 -12.38
N LYS A 94 5.20 13.82 -11.25
CA LYS A 94 5.04 12.93 -10.08
C LYS A 94 4.25 11.65 -10.42
N ALA A 95 3.21 11.74 -11.24
CA ALA A 95 2.47 10.57 -11.72
C ALA A 95 3.34 9.64 -12.58
N ALA A 96 4.12 10.21 -13.50
CA ALA A 96 5.03 9.48 -14.39
C ALA A 96 6.19 8.83 -13.62
N ASP A 97 6.79 9.55 -12.67
CA ASP A 97 7.85 9.02 -11.80
C ASP A 97 7.31 7.89 -10.89
N PHE A 98 6.06 8.01 -10.43
CA PHE A 98 5.45 7.01 -9.54
C PHE A 98 5.11 5.71 -10.26
N ALA A 99 4.44 5.77 -11.41
CA ALA A 99 3.97 4.57 -12.09
C ALA A 99 4.16 4.67 -13.62
N PRO A 100 5.42 4.70 -14.11
CA PRO A 100 5.73 4.89 -15.54
C PRO A 100 5.15 3.79 -16.45
N GLN A 101 4.80 2.63 -15.89
CA GLN A 101 4.17 1.52 -16.60
C GLN A 101 2.64 1.62 -16.69
N LEU A 102 2.02 2.57 -15.98
CA LEU A 102 0.55 2.71 -15.90
C LEU A 102 0.13 3.98 -16.64
N PRO A 103 -0.07 3.92 -17.98
CA PRO A 103 -0.46 5.09 -18.75
C PRO A 103 -1.84 5.62 -18.33
N PRO A 104 -2.05 6.95 -18.40
CA PRO A 104 -3.36 7.54 -18.18
C PRO A 104 -4.41 6.94 -19.11
N ASN A 105 -5.63 6.73 -18.60
CA ASN A 105 -6.76 6.38 -19.45
C ASN A 105 -7.12 7.59 -20.32
N LYS A 106 -7.07 7.40 -21.65
CA LYS A 106 -7.32 8.42 -22.68
C LYS A 106 -8.69 9.09 -22.56
N GLU A 107 -9.70 8.33 -22.13
CA GLU A 107 -11.07 8.83 -21.99
C GLU A 107 -11.19 9.85 -20.84
N PHE A 108 -10.40 9.68 -19.78
CA PHE A 108 -10.44 10.54 -18.61
C PHE A 108 -9.39 11.65 -18.62
N PHE A 109 -8.33 11.48 -19.41
CA PHE A 109 -7.19 12.39 -19.49
C PHE A 109 -6.79 12.62 -20.96
N PRO A 110 -7.48 13.53 -21.66
CA PRO A 110 -7.10 13.88 -23.02
C PRO A 110 -5.79 14.69 -23.06
N PRO A 111 -5.20 14.90 -24.25
CA PRO A 111 -4.14 15.87 -24.44
C PRO A 111 -4.48 17.25 -23.85
N PRO A 112 -3.49 18.00 -23.31
CA PRO A 112 -2.04 17.72 -23.33
C PRO A 112 -1.52 16.85 -22.17
N LEU A 113 -2.35 16.49 -21.19
CA LEU A 113 -1.88 15.78 -19.98
C LEU A 113 -1.24 14.44 -20.32
N GLN A 114 -1.86 13.68 -21.20
CA GLN A 114 -1.35 12.38 -21.63
C GLN A 114 0.01 12.49 -22.31
N ASP A 115 0.17 13.46 -23.22
CA ASP A 115 1.40 13.62 -23.98
C ASP A 115 2.55 14.02 -23.07
N LYS A 116 2.31 14.97 -22.15
CA LYS A 116 3.29 15.36 -21.13
C LYS A 116 3.66 14.21 -20.22
N TRP A 117 2.68 13.42 -19.75
CA TRP A 117 2.95 12.23 -18.95
C TRP A 117 3.84 11.24 -19.70
N GLN A 118 3.58 11.01 -20.98
CA GLN A 118 4.37 10.09 -21.80
C GLN A 118 5.81 10.59 -21.98
N VAL A 119 6.01 11.90 -22.15
CA VAL A 119 7.35 12.51 -22.20
C VAL A 119 8.08 12.24 -20.88
N PHE A 120 7.49 12.58 -19.73
CA PHE A 120 8.13 12.35 -18.44
C PHE A 120 8.36 10.86 -18.14
N ALA A 121 7.43 9.98 -18.52
CA ALA A 121 7.58 8.53 -18.29
C ALA A 121 8.77 7.95 -19.08
N LYS A 122 9.08 8.49 -20.26
CA LYS A 122 10.25 8.08 -21.06
C LYS A 122 11.59 8.48 -20.41
N GLU A 123 11.59 9.50 -19.54
CA GLU A 123 12.79 9.89 -18.79
C GLU A 123 13.12 8.91 -17.67
N VAL A 124 12.16 8.09 -17.24
CA VAL A 124 12.33 7.08 -16.21
C VAL A 124 13.04 5.87 -16.82
N LYS A 125 14.33 5.71 -16.50
CA LYS A 125 15.14 4.59 -16.96
C LYS A 125 14.84 3.34 -16.13
N ILE A 126 14.96 2.17 -16.75
CA ILE A 126 14.88 0.88 -16.06
C ILE A 126 16.32 0.37 -15.89
N LEU A 127 16.73 0.15 -14.65
CA LEU A 127 18.09 -0.25 -14.27
C LEU A 127 18.08 -1.67 -13.69
N PRO A 128 19.13 -2.49 -13.95
CA PRO A 128 19.20 -3.84 -13.44
C PRO A 128 19.44 -3.85 -11.93
N TRP A 129 18.98 -4.88 -11.23
CA TRP A 129 19.38 -5.12 -9.85
C TRP A 129 20.84 -5.57 -9.79
N ASN A 130 21.72 -4.78 -9.17
CA ASN A 130 23.17 -5.05 -9.18
C ASN A 130 23.83 -5.05 -7.78
N PHE A 131 23.07 -5.22 -6.71
CA PHE A 131 23.61 -5.29 -5.34
C PHE A 131 23.26 -6.60 -4.64
N ALA A 132 24.15 -7.01 -3.73
CA ALA A 132 24.04 -8.27 -3.02
C ALA A 132 23.16 -8.14 -1.77
N ILE A 133 22.34 -9.15 -1.51
CA ILE A 133 21.57 -9.33 -0.28
C ILE A 133 21.62 -10.81 0.16
N PRO A 134 21.51 -11.12 1.46
CA PRO A 134 21.46 -12.49 1.96
C PRO A 134 20.12 -13.15 1.62
N LEU A 135 20.06 -13.84 0.48
CA LEU A 135 18.85 -14.49 -0.03
C LEU A 135 18.31 -15.59 0.88
N ASP A 136 19.17 -16.20 1.71
CA ASP A 136 18.83 -17.25 2.66
C ASP A 136 17.88 -16.78 3.78
N LEU A 137 17.80 -15.47 4.02
CA LEU A 137 16.99 -14.88 5.08
C LEU A 137 15.66 -14.30 4.58
N ILE A 138 15.44 -14.29 3.27
CA ILE A 138 14.34 -13.57 2.64
C ILE A 138 13.43 -14.58 1.97
N ASP A 139 12.15 -14.58 2.33
CA ASP A 139 11.16 -15.45 1.69
C ASP A 139 10.54 -14.77 0.46
N LYS A 140 10.39 -13.44 0.51
CA LYS A 140 9.70 -12.68 -0.52
C LYS A 140 10.27 -11.28 -0.65
N ILE A 141 10.33 -10.82 -1.90
CA ILE A 141 10.72 -9.47 -2.27
C ILE A 141 9.50 -8.80 -2.89
N ILE A 142 9.17 -7.59 -2.45
CA ILE A 142 8.09 -6.80 -3.03
C ILE A 142 8.70 -5.54 -3.60
N ILE A 143 8.52 -5.32 -4.89
CA ILE A 143 8.99 -4.12 -5.58
C ILE A 143 7.77 -3.43 -6.14
N ASN A 144 7.52 -2.19 -5.69
CA ASN A 144 6.40 -1.38 -6.17
C ASN A 144 5.06 -2.12 -6.04
N GLY A 145 4.88 -2.87 -4.94
CA GLY A 145 3.69 -3.68 -4.65
C GLY A 145 3.58 -5.01 -5.40
N LYS A 146 4.51 -5.31 -6.32
CA LYS A 146 4.57 -6.60 -6.99
C LYS A 146 5.51 -7.55 -6.26
N ALA A 147 5.02 -8.75 -5.98
CA ALA A 147 5.73 -9.81 -5.31
C ALA A 147 6.66 -10.60 -6.24
N TYR A 148 7.83 -10.97 -5.73
CA TYR A 148 8.84 -11.77 -6.41
C TYR A 148 9.47 -12.76 -5.44
N GLU A 149 9.89 -13.90 -5.99
CA GLU A 149 10.71 -14.87 -5.26
C GLU A 149 12.18 -14.40 -5.23
N PRO A 150 12.93 -14.69 -4.15
CA PRO A 150 14.32 -14.28 -4.00
C PRO A 150 15.23 -14.75 -5.15
N LYS A 151 14.98 -15.94 -5.68
CA LYS A 151 15.73 -16.51 -6.82
C LYS A 151 15.64 -15.67 -8.10
N MET A 152 14.61 -14.83 -8.22
CA MET A 152 14.42 -13.95 -9.38
C MET A 152 15.25 -12.68 -9.31
N LEU A 153 15.88 -12.37 -8.17
CA LEU A 153 16.58 -11.12 -7.91
C LEU A 153 17.56 -10.68 -9.02
N PRO A 154 18.40 -11.56 -9.60
CA PRO A 154 19.31 -11.18 -10.69
C PRO A 154 18.60 -10.66 -11.97
N THR A 155 17.31 -10.99 -12.13
CA THR A 155 16.49 -10.57 -13.28
C THR A 155 15.59 -9.38 -12.96
N LEU A 156 15.51 -8.97 -11.69
CA LEU A 156 14.67 -7.86 -11.28
C LEU A 156 15.25 -6.54 -11.77
N LYS A 157 14.36 -5.61 -12.05
CA LYS A 157 14.68 -4.28 -12.53
C LYS A 157 13.99 -3.25 -11.68
N LEU A 158 14.65 -2.11 -11.50
CA LEU A 158 14.18 -0.97 -10.74
C LEU A 158 14.09 0.24 -11.64
N TYR A 159 13.17 1.16 -11.35
CA TYR A 159 13.13 2.45 -12.01
C TYR A 159 14.27 3.35 -11.49
N SER A 160 14.81 4.23 -12.33
CA SER A 160 15.88 5.15 -11.93
C SER A 160 15.40 6.23 -10.95
N LYS A 161 14.11 6.53 -10.99
CA LYS A 161 13.43 7.44 -10.07
C LYS A 161 13.00 6.65 -8.83
N LYS A 162 11.81 6.89 -8.30
CA LYS A 162 11.40 6.37 -7.01
C LYS A 162 10.84 4.95 -7.11
N ASN A 163 11.29 4.08 -6.22
CA ASN A 163 10.74 2.74 -6.02
C ASN A 163 10.46 2.54 -4.53
N ARG A 164 9.60 1.57 -4.24
CA ARG A 164 9.48 0.97 -2.92
C ARG A 164 9.95 -0.48 -2.99
N VAL A 165 10.87 -0.86 -2.12
CA VAL A 165 11.39 -2.23 -2.01
C VAL A 165 11.14 -2.70 -0.58
N THR A 166 10.48 -3.84 -0.46
CA THR A 166 10.19 -4.47 0.82
C THR A 166 10.67 -5.91 0.81
N PHE A 167 11.50 -6.26 1.78
CA PHE A 167 11.90 -7.63 2.07
C PHE A 167 11.03 -8.19 3.18
N VAL A 168 10.56 -9.40 2.97
CA VAL A 168 9.67 -10.10 3.88
C VAL A 168 10.27 -11.45 4.20
N SER A 169 10.35 -11.75 5.50
CA SER A 169 10.72 -13.06 6.00
C SER A 169 9.60 -13.65 6.84
N ASN A 170 9.31 -14.93 6.62
CA ASN A 170 8.45 -15.76 7.45
C ASN A 170 9.06 -15.97 8.84
N SER A 171 10.36 -15.74 9.01
CA SER A 171 10.99 -15.71 10.33
C SER A 171 10.62 -14.44 11.13
N GLY A 172 9.85 -13.50 10.57
CA GLY A 172 9.19 -12.45 11.36
C GLY A 172 9.83 -11.07 11.27
N PHE A 173 10.51 -10.74 10.18
CA PHE A 173 10.90 -9.35 9.89
C PHE A 173 10.33 -8.88 8.55
N VAL A 174 10.02 -7.58 8.50
CA VAL A 174 9.66 -6.85 7.28
C VAL A 174 10.53 -5.60 7.24
N ASN A 175 11.32 -5.43 6.19
CA ASN A 175 12.19 -4.27 6.03
C ASN A 175 11.86 -3.58 4.70
N SER A 176 11.50 -2.31 4.76
CA SER A 176 11.05 -1.52 3.61
C SER A 176 11.86 -0.25 3.48
N ILE A 177 12.20 0.09 2.24
CA ILE A 177 12.71 1.42 1.87
C ILE A 177 11.94 1.95 0.67
N SER A 178 11.75 3.26 0.66
CA SER A 178 11.32 3.97 -0.54
C SER A 178 12.35 5.04 -0.90
N GLY A 179 12.77 5.04 -2.17
CA GLY A 179 13.83 5.94 -2.62
C GLY A 179 14.13 5.77 -4.10
N SER A 180 15.05 6.60 -4.57
CA SER A 180 15.68 6.46 -5.88
C SER A 180 16.42 5.13 -6.00
N TYR A 181 16.74 4.73 -7.23
CA TYR A 181 17.64 3.60 -7.47
C TYR A 181 18.91 3.69 -6.61
N GLN A 182 19.57 4.84 -6.60
CA GLN A 182 20.83 5.04 -5.87
C GLN A 182 20.66 4.93 -4.36
N GLU A 183 19.55 5.43 -3.82
CA GLU A 183 19.23 5.32 -2.39
C GLU A 183 18.98 3.87 -1.98
N ILE A 184 18.30 3.09 -2.81
CA ILE A 184 18.01 1.67 -2.56
C ILE A 184 19.27 0.82 -2.56
N ILE A 185 20.15 1.00 -3.56
CA ILE A 185 21.39 0.21 -3.65
C ILE A 185 22.39 0.58 -2.55
N ASN A 186 22.40 1.84 -2.11
CA ASN A 186 23.27 2.33 -1.04
C ASN A 186 22.69 2.09 0.36
N HIS A 187 21.44 1.62 0.45
CA HIS A 187 20.82 1.39 1.74
C HIS A 187 21.51 0.23 2.46
N SER A 188 21.89 0.45 3.72
CA SER A 188 22.42 -0.59 4.58
C SER A 188 21.27 -1.46 5.10
N TRP A 189 21.07 -2.59 4.44
CA TRP A 189 20.01 -3.52 4.80
C TRP A 189 20.39 -4.33 6.04
N ASN A 190 19.60 -4.19 7.10
CA ASN A 190 19.71 -5.03 8.29
C ASN A 190 18.69 -6.18 8.20
N PHE A 191 19.20 -7.42 8.17
CA PHE A 191 18.41 -8.65 8.14
C PHE A 191 18.63 -9.39 9.46
N PRO A 192 17.81 -9.14 10.49
CA PRO A 192 17.96 -9.84 11.75
C PRO A 192 17.69 -11.33 11.53
N ARG A 193 18.64 -12.18 11.95
CA ARG A 193 18.42 -13.62 11.98
C ARG A 193 17.47 -13.91 13.15
N VAL A 194 16.26 -14.34 12.84
CA VAL A 194 15.27 -14.75 13.85
C VAL A 194 15.35 -16.26 14.00
N ALA A 195 15.63 -16.74 15.20
CA ALA A 195 15.58 -18.16 15.52
C ALA A 195 14.14 -18.52 15.93
N GLN A 196 13.60 -19.60 15.37
CA GLN A 196 12.32 -20.14 15.84
C GLN A 196 12.58 -21.05 17.03
N GLY A 197 11.93 -20.79 18.17
CA GLY A 197 11.98 -21.66 19.34
C GLY A 197 10.79 -22.62 19.33
N GLN A 198 10.98 -23.86 19.79
CA GLN A 198 9.87 -24.78 20.06
C GLN A 198 9.52 -24.74 21.55
N CYS A 199 8.23 -24.85 21.88
CA CYS A 199 7.79 -24.91 23.28
C CYS A 199 8.25 -26.20 23.98
N SER A 200 8.55 -27.26 23.23
CA SER A 200 9.00 -28.55 23.75
C SER A 200 10.50 -28.59 24.07
N ASP A 201 11.32 -27.83 23.33
CA ASP A 201 12.77 -27.80 23.50
C ASP A 201 13.22 -26.37 23.80
N HIS A 202 13.53 -26.11 25.08
CA HIS A 202 14.06 -24.84 25.57
C HIS A 202 15.48 -24.53 25.04
N GLN A 203 16.00 -25.35 24.13
CA GLN A 203 17.33 -25.22 23.57
C GLN A 203 17.28 -24.36 22.31
N ILE A 204 17.68 -23.10 22.45
CA ILE A 204 18.07 -22.29 21.31
C ILE A 204 19.45 -22.79 20.89
N LEU A 205 19.53 -23.55 19.79
CA LEU A 205 20.81 -23.88 19.14
C LEU A 205 21.38 -22.62 18.48
N ALA A 206 21.87 -21.68 19.29
CA ALA A 206 22.63 -20.53 18.81
C ALA A 206 24.01 -21.03 18.38
N GLN A 207 24.12 -21.50 17.14
CA GLN A 207 25.42 -21.77 16.53
C GLN A 207 26.16 -20.43 16.35
N ASN A 208 27.08 -20.16 17.27
CA ASN A 208 28.22 -19.25 17.18
C ASN A 208 27.93 -17.75 16.90
N HIS A 209 28.34 -16.90 17.86
CA HIS A 209 28.79 -15.51 17.70
C HIS A 209 27.93 -14.50 16.90
N LEU A 210 26.65 -14.74 16.65
CA LEU A 210 25.80 -13.78 15.94
C LEU A 210 25.25 -12.69 16.89
N PRO A 211 25.33 -11.40 16.52
CA PRO A 211 25.23 -10.29 17.47
C PRO A 211 23.81 -10.01 18.01
N THR A 212 22.73 -10.50 17.38
CA THR A 212 21.37 -10.38 17.94
C THR A 212 20.42 -11.35 17.23
N PHE A 213 19.61 -12.10 17.98
CA PHE A 213 18.53 -12.93 17.45
C PHE A 213 17.24 -12.67 18.23
N ALA A 214 16.11 -12.62 17.53
CA ALA A 214 14.80 -12.68 18.15
C ALA A 214 14.33 -14.14 18.19
N VAL A 215 13.62 -14.53 19.24
CA VAL A 215 13.05 -15.88 19.38
C VAL A 215 11.54 -15.77 19.41
N LEU A 216 10.89 -16.47 18.49
CA LEU A 216 9.43 -16.56 18.41
C LEU A 216 8.98 -17.93 18.92
N PHE A 217 8.06 -17.96 19.87
CA PHE A 217 7.41 -19.17 20.33
C PHE A 217 5.93 -19.17 19.90
N PRO A 218 5.36 -20.32 19.48
CA PRO A 218 3.93 -20.45 19.22
C PRO A 218 3.10 -20.26 20.52
N ASN A 219 1.83 -19.87 20.33
CA ASN A 219 0.80 -19.32 21.27
C ASN A 219 0.58 -19.95 22.68
N GLN A 220 1.53 -20.68 23.28
CA GLN A 220 1.43 -21.22 24.64
C GLN A 220 2.68 -21.00 25.50
N CYS A 221 3.71 -20.35 24.97
CA CYS A 221 4.94 -20.07 25.72
C CYS A 221 5.00 -18.60 26.17
N VAL A 222 4.83 -18.38 27.47
CA VAL A 222 5.06 -17.08 28.09
C VAL A 222 6.57 -16.79 28.10
N ILE A 223 6.95 -15.62 27.58
CA ILE A 223 8.33 -15.15 27.50
C ILE A 223 8.85 -14.87 28.92
N THR A 224 9.81 -15.65 29.42
CA THR A 224 10.59 -15.28 30.60
C THR A 224 11.85 -14.51 30.16
N ARG A 225 12.02 -13.30 30.69
CA ARG A 225 13.15 -12.40 30.38
C ARG A 225 14.49 -13.10 30.63
N LEU A 226 15.33 -13.25 29.61
CA LEU A 226 16.77 -13.51 29.79
C LEU A 226 17.53 -12.20 29.55
N LYS A 227 18.01 -11.57 30.64
CA LYS A 227 19.05 -10.53 30.55
C LYS A 227 20.37 -11.26 30.32
N VAL A 228 20.82 -11.35 29.07
CA VAL A 228 22.09 -12.00 28.76
C VAL A 228 23.15 -10.93 28.44
N ASN A 229 24.03 -10.66 29.40
CA ASN A 229 25.11 -9.67 29.28
C ASN A 229 26.47 -10.30 28.88
N SER A 230 26.49 -11.45 28.20
CA SER A 230 27.69 -12.15 27.69
C SER A 230 27.29 -13.46 27.00
N PRO A 231 28.17 -14.16 26.24
CA PRO A 231 27.81 -15.44 25.64
C PRO A 231 27.60 -16.46 26.76
N VAL A 232 26.34 -16.72 27.11
CA VAL A 232 25.97 -17.66 28.16
C VAL A 232 25.68 -19.00 27.50
N ASP A 233 26.48 -19.99 27.88
CA ASP A 233 26.15 -21.40 27.73
C ASP A 233 24.93 -21.66 28.64
N LEU A 234 23.73 -21.64 28.07
CA LEU A 234 22.48 -21.79 28.82
C LEU A 234 22.32 -23.26 29.22
N LYS A 235 22.84 -23.61 30.40
CA LYS A 235 22.52 -24.89 31.04
C LYS A 235 21.00 -24.94 31.33
N PRO A 236 20.32 -26.05 31.00
CA PRO A 236 18.86 -26.17 31.06
C PRO A 236 18.24 -25.92 32.44
N GLU A 237 19.04 -26.01 33.51
CA GLU A 237 18.59 -25.80 34.89
C GLU A 237 18.33 -24.32 35.25
N ALA A 238 18.81 -23.36 34.44
CA ALA A 238 18.61 -21.93 34.68
C ALA A 238 17.25 -21.40 34.16
N LEU A 239 16.46 -22.23 33.49
CA LEU A 239 15.15 -21.89 32.93
C LEU A 239 14.03 -22.60 33.70
N SER A 240 13.68 -22.11 34.88
CA SER A 240 12.41 -22.48 35.50
C SER A 240 11.28 -21.65 34.86
N ALA A 241 10.72 -22.13 33.76
CA ALA A 241 9.48 -21.60 33.21
C ALA A 241 8.34 -21.92 34.19
N GLN A 242 7.80 -20.91 34.87
CA GLN A 242 6.51 -21.07 35.54
C GLN A 242 5.42 -21.02 34.47
N VAL A 243 4.90 -22.19 34.10
CA VAL A 243 3.75 -22.35 33.22
C VAL A 243 2.52 -21.82 33.95
N HIS A 244 2.11 -20.58 33.65
CA HIS A 244 0.77 -20.13 33.97
C HIS A 244 -0.18 -20.64 32.89
N GLU A 245 -0.82 -21.77 33.19
CA GLU A 245 -1.92 -22.33 32.41
C GLU A 245 -3.13 -21.38 32.51
N ASP A 246 -3.21 -20.37 31.65
CA ASP A 246 -4.34 -19.44 31.64
C ASP A 246 -5.53 -20.09 30.93
N LYS A 247 -6.32 -20.86 31.69
CA LYS A 247 -7.54 -21.56 31.25
C LYS A 247 -8.63 -20.63 30.69
N THR A 248 -8.47 -19.31 30.78
CA THR A 248 -9.40 -18.35 30.18
C THR A 248 -9.18 -18.20 28.66
N LEU A 249 -7.97 -18.46 28.17
CA LEU A 249 -7.63 -18.36 26.73
C LEU A 249 -8.28 -19.49 25.93
N ASP A 250 -8.34 -20.70 26.49
CA ASP A 250 -8.94 -21.88 25.84
C ASP A 250 -10.44 -21.69 25.58
N LYS A 251 -11.17 -21.02 26.46
CA LYS A 251 -12.60 -20.71 26.23
C LYS A 251 -12.81 -19.75 25.06
N LYS A 252 -11.92 -18.77 24.87
CA LYS A 252 -11.98 -17.80 23.76
C LYS A 252 -11.60 -18.43 22.41
N ILE A 253 -10.69 -19.40 22.42
CA ILE A 253 -10.28 -20.16 21.22
C ILE A 253 -11.39 -21.10 20.74
N VAL A 254 -12.19 -21.66 21.67
CA VAL A 254 -13.38 -22.47 21.32
C VAL A 254 -14.49 -21.61 20.71
N GLU A 255 -14.68 -20.36 21.15
CA GLU A 255 -15.60 -19.40 20.51
C GLU A 255 -15.15 -18.97 19.11
N LEU A 256 -13.84 -18.79 18.88
CA LEU A 256 -13.27 -18.41 17.58
C LEU A 256 -13.23 -19.57 16.55
N ARG A 257 -13.29 -20.83 17.01
CA ARG A 257 -13.39 -22.01 16.13
C ARG A 257 -14.82 -22.33 15.72
N GLN A 258 -15.82 -21.73 16.35
CA GLN A 258 -17.18 -21.83 15.84
C GLN A 258 -17.30 -20.94 14.60
N PRO A 259 -17.72 -21.47 13.44
CA PRO A 259 -18.02 -20.61 12.30
C PRO A 259 -19.05 -19.56 12.75
N PRO A 260 -18.87 -18.29 12.36
CA PRO A 260 -19.75 -17.21 12.80
C PRO A 260 -21.20 -17.62 12.54
N THR A 261 -21.99 -17.64 13.61
CA THR A 261 -23.42 -17.93 13.56
C THR A 261 -24.11 -16.87 12.70
N THR A 262 -24.27 -17.18 11.42
CA THR A 262 -25.38 -16.84 10.52
C THR A 262 -26.10 -15.49 10.71
N SER A 263 -25.38 -14.37 10.84
CA SER A 263 -26.00 -13.04 10.73
C SER A 263 -25.23 -12.03 9.86
N SER A 264 -23.94 -12.24 9.56
CA SER A 264 -23.14 -11.28 8.79
C SER A 264 -23.09 -11.51 7.27
N GLN A 265 -23.63 -12.64 6.76
CA GLN A 265 -23.56 -13.00 5.33
C GLN A 265 -24.81 -12.65 4.50
N LEU A 266 -25.77 -11.86 5.01
CA LEU A 266 -27.04 -11.61 4.29
C LEU A 266 -27.13 -10.29 3.53
N TRP A 267 -26.18 -9.36 3.68
CA TRP A 267 -26.32 -8.02 3.09
C TRP A 267 -26.31 -8.03 1.55
N TYR A 268 -25.57 -8.94 0.92
CA TYR A 268 -25.49 -9.05 -0.55
C TYR A 268 -26.68 -9.80 -1.19
N LYS A 269 -27.52 -10.48 -0.39
CA LYS A 269 -28.72 -11.21 -0.88
C LYS A 269 -30.00 -10.38 -0.88
N ASN A 270 -29.97 -9.15 -0.35
CA ASN A 270 -31.17 -8.32 -0.31
C ASN A 270 -31.43 -7.67 -1.67
N LYS A 271 -32.36 -8.24 -2.46
CA LYS A 271 -32.71 -7.77 -3.82
C LYS A 271 -33.13 -6.29 -3.85
N TRP A 272 -33.68 -5.77 -2.76
CA TRP A 272 -34.09 -4.37 -2.64
C TRP A 272 -32.91 -3.37 -2.67
N LEU A 273 -31.72 -3.79 -2.21
CA LEU A 273 -30.53 -2.94 -2.18
C LEU A 273 -29.97 -2.73 -3.60
N TRP A 274 -30.04 -3.76 -4.44
CA TRP A 274 -29.67 -3.67 -5.86
C TRP A 274 -30.68 -2.87 -6.68
N ILE A 275 -31.98 -2.99 -6.38
CA ILE A 275 -33.03 -2.17 -7.00
C ILE A 275 -32.80 -0.68 -6.67
N GLY A 276 -32.46 -0.34 -5.42
CA GLY A 276 -32.13 1.03 -5.02
C GLY A 276 -30.92 1.61 -5.77
N LEU A 277 -29.85 0.83 -5.94
CA LEU A 277 -28.65 1.25 -6.67
C LEU A 277 -28.91 1.50 -8.17
N SER A 278 -29.78 0.69 -8.79
CA SER A 278 -30.18 0.88 -10.20
C SER A 278 -31.11 2.08 -10.43
N VAL A 279 -31.97 2.42 -9.46
CA VAL A 279 -32.85 3.60 -9.56
C VAL A 279 -32.04 4.89 -9.44
N VAL A 280 -31.03 4.93 -8.55
CA VAL A 280 -30.15 6.11 -8.42
C VAL A 280 -29.34 6.33 -9.69
N THR A 281 -28.74 5.28 -10.26
CA THR A 281 -28.01 5.40 -11.54
C THR A 281 -28.93 5.78 -12.71
N GLY A 282 -30.13 5.20 -12.79
CA GLY A 282 -31.14 5.56 -13.79
C GLY A 282 -31.61 7.02 -13.70
N TYR A 283 -31.80 7.54 -12.48
CA TYR A 283 -32.21 8.94 -12.27
C TYR A 283 -31.12 9.94 -12.69
N PHE A 284 -29.85 9.64 -12.43
CA PHE A 284 -28.74 10.49 -12.89
C PHE A 284 -28.62 10.48 -14.42
N ILE A 285 -28.74 9.32 -15.07
CA ILE A 285 -28.70 9.21 -16.54
C ILE A 285 -29.90 9.93 -17.18
N TYR A 286 -31.11 9.79 -16.62
CA TYR A 286 -32.30 10.47 -17.10
C TYR A 286 -32.22 11.99 -16.95
N LYS A 287 -31.65 12.47 -15.84
CA LYS A 287 -31.45 13.91 -15.59
C LYS A 287 -30.39 14.52 -16.51
N GLU A 288 -29.35 13.75 -16.86
CA GLU A 288 -28.31 14.19 -17.80
C GLU A 288 -28.84 14.29 -19.25
N ASN A 289 -29.66 13.33 -19.68
CA ASN A 289 -30.23 13.29 -21.03
C ASN A 289 -31.39 14.26 -21.27
N ASN A 290 -32.03 14.77 -20.22
CA ASN A 290 -33.17 15.70 -20.30
C ASN A 290 -32.84 17.14 -19.86
N LYS A 291 -31.56 17.52 -19.76
CA LYS A 291 -31.23 18.95 -19.65
C LYS A 291 -31.66 19.63 -20.96
N PRO A 292 -32.54 20.65 -20.93
CA PRO A 292 -32.89 21.38 -22.14
C PRO A 292 -31.60 21.96 -22.72
N LYS A 293 -31.32 21.62 -23.99
CA LYS A 293 -30.25 22.27 -24.74
C LYS A 293 -30.63 23.76 -24.79
N GLN A 294 -29.86 24.58 -24.10
CA GLN A 294 -29.90 26.02 -24.33
C GLN A 294 -29.44 26.24 -25.76
N ASP A 295 -30.39 26.50 -26.64
CA ASP A 295 -30.13 26.91 -28.01
C ASP A 295 -29.28 28.18 -27.96
N ALA A 296 -28.06 28.05 -28.46
CA ALA A 296 -27.19 29.18 -28.74
C ALA A 296 -27.78 29.93 -29.95
N GLN A 297 -28.74 30.82 -29.69
CA GLN A 297 -29.15 31.85 -30.63
C GLN A 297 -28.38 33.14 -30.32
N ASP A 298 -27.65 33.58 -31.35
CA ASP A 298 -27.34 34.96 -31.71
C ASP A 298 -26.46 35.80 -30.77
N LEU A 299 -25.14 35.68 -30.97
CA LEU A 299 -24.25 36.85 -30.91
C LEU A 299 -23.77 37.18 -32.33
N HIS A 300 -24.56 38.00 -33.02
CA HIS A 300 -24.09 38.79 -34.16
C HIS A 300 -23.04 39.79 -33.66
N VAL A 301 -21.76 39.47 -33.83
CA VAL A 301 -20.67 40.43 -33.68
C VAL A 301 -20.67 41.33 -34.91
N GLN A 302 -21.19 42.55 -34.76
CA GLN A 302 -21.03 43.62 -35.74
C GLN A 302 -19.56 44.02 -35.86
N VAL A 303 -18.98 43.75 -37.03
CA VAL A 303 -17.69 44.29 -37.46
C VAL A 303 -17.85 45.80 -37.72
N ARG A 304 -17.19 46.64 -36.93
CA ARG A 304 -17.03 48.07 -37.24
C ARG A 304 -15.93 48.23 -38.30
N PRO A 305 -16.17 48.94 -39.41
CA PRO A 305 -15.10 49.36 -40.31
C PRO A 305 -14.38 50.58 -39.72
N THR A 306 -13.06 50.49 -39.59
CA THR A 306 -12.20 51.63 -39.34
C THR A 306 -12.10 52.48 -40.61
N HIS A 307 -12.65 53.69 -40.54
CA HIS A 307 -12.53 54.71 -41.56
C HIS A 307 -11.11 55.31 -41.52
N GLU A 308 -10.46 55.31 -42.68
CA GLU A 308 -9.41 56.27 -43.05
C GLU A 308 -9.91 57.70 -42.84
N ARG A 309 -9.04 58.58 -42.34
CA ARG A 309 -8.94 59.99 -42.75
C ARG A 309 -7.59 60.59 -42.32
N HIS A 310 -6.87 61.04 -43.36
CA HIS A 310 -5.90 62.13 -43.49
C HIS A 310 -4.75 62.29 -42.48
#